data_AF-A0A7C7XTZ9-F1
#
_entry.id   AF-A0A7C7XTZ9-F1
#
_cell.length_a   1.000
_cell.length_b   1.000
_cell.length_c   1.000
_cell.angle_alpha   90.00
_cell.angle_beta   90.00
_cell.angle_gamma   90.00
#
_symmetry.space_group_name_H-M   'P 1'
#
loop_
_entity.id
_entity.type
_entity.pdbx_description
1 polymer ?
#
loop_
_entity_poly.entity_id
_entity_poly.type
_entity_poly.pdbx_seq_one_letter_code
_entity_poly.pdbx_strand_id
1 'polypeptide(L)'
;MTVNIPGVHPLFGNEIGIRVRGIDTLEIRVKYPFEKQKVKEIKTLIEGILNRANEITLHDIEREKYFRIVASVIVDGQNLSDLLLAKKLAVPYDG
;
A
#
# COMPACT_ATOMS: atom_id res chain seq x y z
N MET A 1 -1.78 -2.20 3.06
CA MET A 1 -1.95 -3.66 3.17
C MET A 1 -1.09 -4.17 4.30
N THR A 2 -1.36 -5.36 4.81
CA THR A 2 -0.53 -6.04 5.81
C THR A 2 -0.15 -7.42 5.33
N VAL A 3 0.98 -7.94 5.80
CA VAL A 3 1.45 -9.30 5.50
C VAL A 3 1.80 -10.04 6.78
N ASN A 4 1.71 -11.37 6.73
CA ASN A 4 2.20 -12.24 7.78
C ASN A 4 3.48 -12.94 7.30
N ILE A 5 4.54 -12.89 8.11
CA ILE A 5 5.85 -13.48 7.82
C ILE A 5 5.97 -14.79 8.63
N PRO A 6 5.85 -15.98 8.00
CA PRO A 6 5.93 -17.24 8.71
C PRO A 6 7.33 -17.48 9.29
N GLY A 7 7.41 -18.14 10.44
CA GLY A 7 8.67 -18.44 11.11
C GLY A 7 9.30 -17.26 11.88
N VAL A 8 8.64 -16.09 11.89
CA VAL A 8 9.03 -14.93 12.69
C VAL A 8 8.09 -14.81 13.90
N HIS A 9 8.62 -14.36 15.05
CA HIS A 9 7.80 -14.15 16.24
C HIS A 9 6.61 -13.22 15.94
N PRO A 10 5.38 -13.50 16.41
CA PRO A 10 4.18 -12.73 16.06
C PRO A 10 4.29 -11.22 16.24
N LEU A 11 5.05 -10.76 17.25
CA LEU A 11 5.36 -9.34 17.48
C LEU A 11 6.00 -8.63 16.26
N PHE A 12 6.75 -9.38 15.44
CA PHE A 12 7.47 -8.87 14.27
C PHE A 12 6.99 -9.46 12.94
N GLY A 13 6.18 -10.52 12.99
CA GLY A 13 5.77 -11.27 11.81
C GLY A 13 4.29 -11.11 11.47
N ASN A 14 3.42 -10.74 12.41
CA ASN A 14 1.98 -10.65 12.14
C ASN A 14 1.57 -9.23 11.77
N GLU A 15 0.64 -9.13 10.80
CA GLU A 15 -0.03 -7.89 10.38
C GLU A 15 0.94 -6.73 10.05
N ILE A 16 2.08 -7.05 9.46
CA ILE A 16 3.12 -6.07 9.17
C ILE A 16 2.67 -5.18 8.01
N GLY A 17 2.56 -3.88 8.29
CA GLY A 17 2.17 -2.88 7.29
C GLY A 17 3.23 -2.68 6.20
N ILE A 18 2.78 -2.76 4.95
CA ILE A 18 3.58 -2.45 3.77
C ILE A 18 3.17 -1.07 3.22
N ARG A 19 4.15 -0.16 3.09
CA ARG A 19 4.06 1.09 2.34
C ARG A 19 4.50 0.83 0.89
N VAL A 20 3.68 1.25 -0.07
CA VAL A 20 4.05 1.17 -1.49
C VAL A 20 5.14 2.20 -1.76
N ARG A 21 6.25 1.75 -2.33
CA ARG A 21 7.41 2.60 -2.68
C ARG A 21 7.01 3.65 -3.73
N GLY A 22 7.61 4.84 -3.62
CA GLY A 22 7.53 5.90 -4.64
C GLY A 22 6.20 6.65 -4.68
N ILE A 23 5.25 6.33 -3.80
CA ILE A 23 3.96 7.02 -3.74
C ILE A 23 3.53 7.33 -2.31
N ASP A 24 2.75 8.40 -2.17
CA ASP A 24 1.89 8.64 -1.02
C ASP A 24 0.45 8.52 -1.51
N THR A 25 -0.24 7.48 -1.05
CA THR A 25 -1.70 7.48 -1.11
C THR A 25 -2.17 8.51 -0.10
N LEU A 26 -3.15 9.36 -0.44
CA LEU A 26 -3.68 10.40 0.44
C LEU A 26 -3.95 9.87 1.86
N GLU A 27 -2.94 9.91 2.75
CA GLU A 27 -3.02 9.41 4.12
C GLU A 27 -3.79 10.47 4.91
N ILE A 28 -5.12 10.34 4.89
CA ILE A 28 -6.08 10.76 5.90
C ILE A 28 -5.60 11.93 6.79
N ARG A 29 -5.36 13.09 6.19
CA ARG A 29 -5.42 14.39 6.88
C ARG A 29 -6.46 15.28 6.21
N VAL A 30 -7.59 14.66 5.97
CA VAL A 30 -8.68 15.29 5.24
C VAL A 30 -9.51 16.14 6.19
N LYS A 31 -9.41 17.47 6.04
CA LYS A 31 -10.11 18.44 6.89
C LYS A 31 -11.60 18.53 6.57
N TYR A 32 -12.02 18.18 5.35
CA TYR A 32 -13.38 18.39 4.85
C TYR A 32 -14.15 17.08 4.57
N PRO A 33 -15.47 17.01 4.85
CA PRO A 33 -16.27 15.79 4.70
C PRO A 33 -16.31 15.19 3.28
N PHE A 34 -16.35 16.04 2.24
CA PHE A 34 -16.43 15.59 0.84
C PHE A 34 -15.18 14.80 0.40
N GLU A 35 -14.02 15.22 0.87
CA GLU A 35 -12.75 14.55 0.58
C GLU A 35 -12.65 13.21 1.33
N LYS A 36 -13.32 13.04 2.49
CA LYS A 36 -13.36 11.76 3.22
C LYS A 36 -14.07 10.67 2.41
N GLN A 37 -15.14 11.02 1.70
CA GLN A 37 -15.88 10.09 0.87
C GLN A 37 -15.01 9.58 -0.30
N LYS A 38 -14.31 10.50 -0.97
CA LYS A 38 -13.33 10.15 -2.01
C LYS A 38 -12.26 9.21 -1.46
N VAL A 39 -11.64 9.54 -0.33
CA VAL A 39 -10.61 8.66 0.27
C VAL A 39 -11.15 7.27 0.60
N LYS A 40 -12.40 7.16 1.07
CA LYS A 40 -13.04 5.87 1.30
C LYS A 40 -13.19 5.07 0.00
N GLU A 41 -13.63 5.70 -1.07
CA GLU A 41 -13.76 5.07 -2.39
C GLU A 41 -12.42 4.58 -2.93
N ILE A 42 -11.36 5.40 -2.78
CA ILE A 42 -9.99 5.01 -3.16
C ILE A 42 -9.55 3.78 -2.38
N LYS A 43 -9.76 3.78 -1.06
CA LYS A 43 -9.40 2.64 -0.20
C LYS A 43 -10.13 1.37 -0.63
N THR A 44 -11.44 1.44 -0.84
CA THR A 44 -12.26 0.31 -1.32
C THR A 44 -11.76 -0.20 -2.67
N LEU A 45 -11.35 0.68 -3.59
CA LEU A 45 -10.83 0.27 -4.89
C LEU A 45 -9.50 -0.47 -4.75
N ILE A 46 -8.57 0.04 -3.93
CA ILE A 46 -7.28 -0.60 -3.67
C ILE A 46 -7.50 -1.97 -3.02
N GLU A 47 -8.36 -2.05 -1.99
CA GLU A 47 -8.75 -3.33 -1.37
C GLU A 47 -9.33 -4.30 -2.40
N GLY A 48 -10.19 -3.81 -3.29
CA GLY A 48 -10.76 -4.63 -4.37
C GLY A 48 -9.74 -5.09 -5.41
N ILE A 49 -8.66 -4.35 -5.67
CA ILE A 49 -7.55 -4.78 -6.54
C ILE A 49 -6.79 -5.91 -5.85
N LEU A 50 -6.40 -5.69 -4.59
CA LEU A 50 -5.59 -6.65 -3.83
C LEU A 50 -6.35 -7.95 -3.54
N ASN A 51 -7.62 -7.88 -3.17
CA ASN A 51 -8.44 -9.06 -2.83
C ASN A 51 -8.77 -9.94 -4.06
N ARG A 52 -8.66 -9.39 -5.28
CA ARG A 52 -8.92 -10.13 -6.53
C ARG A 52 -7.63 -10.56 -7.24
N ALA A 53 -6.47 -10.15 -6.72
CA ALA A 53 -5.19 -10.52 -7.29
C ALA A 53 -4.97 -12.03 -7.15
N ASN A 54 -4.42 -12.65 -8.19
CA ASN A 54 -3.99 -14.06 -8.11
C ASN A 54 -2.62 -14.14 -7.43
N GLU A 55 -1.75 -13.18 -7.74
CA GLU A 55 -0.41 -13.09 -7.16
C GLU A 55 -0.08 -11.64 -6.78
N ILE A 56 0.50 -11.48 -5.59
CA ILE A 56 1.07 -10.22 -5.12
C ILE A 56 2.51 -10.49 -4.70
N THR A 57 3.45 -9.80 -5.35
CA THR A 57 4.88 -9.94 -5.10
C THR A 57 5.46 -8.64 -4.60
N LEU A 58 6.26 -8.71 -3.54
CA LEU A 58 6.98 -7.58 -2.97
C LEU A 58 8.44 -7.60 -3.46
N HIS A 59 8.90 -6.48 -4.02
CA HIS A 59 10.29 -6.28 -4.45
C HIS A 59 10.89 -5.06 -3.73
N ASP A 60 12.22 -4.92 -3.81
CA ASP A 60 12.97 -3.81 -3.23
C ASP A 60 12.57 -3.56 -1.77
N ILE A 61 12.56 -4.62 -0.96
CA ILE A 61 12.03 -4.59 0.40
C ILE A 61 13.05 -3.92 1.31
N GLU A 62 12.66 -2.80 1.93
CA GLU A 62 13.49 -2.07 2.88
C GLU A 62 12.74 -1.82 4.19
N ARG A 63 13.51 -1.73 5.28
CA ARG A 63 13.01 -1.37 6.59
C ARG A 63 13.08 0.13 6.78
N GLU A 64 11.96 0.73 7.17
CA GLU A 64 11.81 2.15 7.44
C GLU A 64 12.01 2.47 8.94
N LYS A 65 12.18 3.76 9.25
CA LYS A 65 12.55 4.29 10.59
C LYS A 65 11.58 3.87 11.71
N TYR A 66 10.34 3.49 11.38
CA TYR A 66 9.31 3.08 12.34
C TYR A 66 8.93 1.59 12.28
N PHE A 67 9.88 0.70 11.92
CA PHE A 67 9.61 -0.73 11.73
C PHE A 67 8.57 -1.04 10.64
N ARG A 68 8.25 -0.04 9.81
CA ARG A 68 7.41 -0.24 8.63
C ARG A 68 8.27 -0.86 7.53
N ILE A 69 7.63 -1.64 6.67
CA ILE A 69 8.27 -2.13 5.45
C ILE A 69 7.86 -1.22 4.30
N VAL A 70 8.82 -0.79 3.50
CA VAL A 70 8.58 -0.16 2.21
C VAL A 70 9.00 -1.11 1.11
N ALA A 71 8.15 -1.27 0.10
CA ALA A 71 8.40 -2.21 -0.99
C ALA A 71 7.71 -1.75 -2.28
N SER A 72 8.30 -2.14 -3.41
CA SER A 72 7.64 -2.14 -4.72
C SER A 72 6.59 -3.27 -4.70
N VAL A 73 5.34 -2.97 -5.03
CA VAL A 73 4.24 -3.94 -4.99
C VAL A 73 3.79 -4.28 -6.39
N ILE A 74 3.97 -5.54 -6.78
CA ILE A 74 3.55 -6.07 -8.07
C ILE A 74 2.28 -6.89 -7.86
N VAL A 75 1.22 -6.56 -8.59
CA VAL A 75 -0.09 -7.22 -8.54
C VAL A 75 -0.37 -7.78 -9.93
N ASP A 76 -0.44 -9.11 -10.05
CA ASP A 76 -0.64 -9.81 -11.34
C ASP A 76 0.29 -9.30 -12.46
N GLY A 77 1.58 -9.11 -12.14
CA GLY A 77 2.61 -8.63 -13.07
C GLY A 77 2.62 -7.12 -13.33
N GLN A 78 1.73 -6.33 -12.71
CA GLN A 78 1.68 -4.88 -12.86
C GLN A 78 2.12 -4.16 -11.57
N ASN A 79 2.86 -3.07 -11.72
CA ASN A 79 3.25 -2.25 -10.58
C ASN A 79 2.05 -1.45 -10.04
N LEU A 80 1.73 -1.65 -8.76
CA LEU A 80 0.64 -0.97 -8.08
C LEU A 80 0.86 0.55 -8.03
N SER A 81 2.09 1.04 -7.86
CA SER A 81 2.36 2.49 -7.84
C SER A 81 1.92 3.15 -9.14
N ASP A 82 2.31 2.55 -10.27
CA ASP A 82 2.02 3.05 -11.61
C ASP A 82 0.52 3.03 -11.87
N LEU A 83 -0.17 1.95 -11.47
CA LEU A 83 -1.62 1.84 -11.57
C LEU A 83 -2.35 2.94 -10.79
N LEU A 84 -1.89 3.25 -9.58
CA LEU A 84 -2.50 4.26 -8.73
C LEU A 84 -2.21 5.68 -9.23
N LEU A 85 -1.01 5.94 -9.72
CA LEU A 85 -0.62 7.21 -10.33
C LEU A 85 -1.42 7.47 -11.61
N ALA A 86 -1.55 6.47 -12.49
CA ALA A 86 -2.33 6.58 -13.72
C ALA A 86 -3.80 6.89 -13.45
N LYS A 87 -4.36 6.34 -12.37
CA LYS A 87 -5.74 6.61 -11.92
C LYS A 87 -5.88 7.90 -11.08
N LYS A 88 -4.80 8.64 -10.83
CA LYS A 88 -4.75 9.84 -9.97
C LYS A 88 -5.23 9.58 -8.54
N LEU A 89 -4.90 8.40 -8.02
CA LEU A 89 -5.28 7.93 -6.68
C LEU A 89 -4.16 8.05 -5.66
N ALA A 90 -2.96 8.35 -6.13
CA ALA A 90 -1.77 8.60 -5.33
C ALA A 90 -0.97 9.75 -5.94
N VAL A 91 -0.05 10.30 -5.16
CA VAL A 91 0.94 11.28 -5.62
C VAL A 91 2.34 10.68 -5.53
N PRO A 92 3.28 11.03 -6.43
CA PRO A 92 4.67 10.61 -6.29
C PRO A 92 5.26 11.11 -4.97
N TYR A 93 5.99 10.23 -4.28
CA TYR A 93 6.62 10.53 -2.99
C TYR A 93 7.75 9.54 -2.70
N ASP A 94 8.97 10.06 -2.51
CA ASP A 94 10.17 9.22 -2.34
C ASP A 94 10.62 9.03 -0.88
N GLY A 95 9.87 9.54 0.10
CA GLY A 95 10.22 9.42 1.52
C GLY A 95 10.25 10.74 2.26
#